data_AF-A0A2E6MQP9-F1
#
_entry.id   AF-A0A2E6MQP9-F1
#
_cell.length_a   1.000
_cell.length_b   1.000
_cell.length_c   1.000
_cell.angle_alpha   90.00
_cell.angle_beta   90.00
_cell.angle_gamma   90.00
#
_symmetry.space_group_name_H-M   'P 1'
#
loop_
_entity.id
_entity.type
_entity.pdbx_description
1 polymer ?
#
loop_
_entity_poly.entity_id
_entity_poly.type
_entity_poly.pdbx_seq_one_letter_code
_entity_poly.pdbx_strand_id
1 'polypeptide(L)'
;MWSDDWSPSHFMEMIEQLRGCHIRVLGAEEMELMGFDQKKDIKRISRALKRSSNRCTFVSGGWPDSKINWPAYSKVEYWPTFWMSHTVKSCTDANFTVSNNNFEYLFIALNHRPWEHRCRMMDNLAKDGILSMGAYTWNKLEPDYNFKHWKQQVSILDNFKDKLDHFNNMPKEYSLSFIELVNESSVDNIFITEKTAKPLFYKKPFIIHGAKGIHRVLQRLGFKLYDELFDYTFDNEWYNKTRASKIVKEIRKNVATSKKYLEMYKSLEYKLEFNHQRLLEISKDENYIPDTIKELGGYENVIS
;
A
#
# COMPACT_ATOMS: atom_id res chain seq x y z
N MET A 1 -8.48 -7.11 -19.41
CA MET A 1 -7.49 -6.01 -19.51
C MET A 1 -6.75 -5.93 -18.20
N TRP A 2 -5.43 -5.88 -18.31
CA TRP A 2 -4.48 -5.79 -17.20
C TRP A 2 -4.19 -4.32 -16.85
N SER A 3 -3.65 -4.09 -15.66
CA SER A 3 -3.30 -2.75 -15.16
C SER A 3 -2.35 -2.01 -16.10
N ASP A 4 -1.41 -2.71 -16.71
CA ASP A 4 -0.30 -2.10 -17.45
C ASP A 4 -0.74 -1.63 -18.85
N ASP A 5 -1.77 -2.26 -19.40
CA ASP A 5 -2.43 -1.87 -20.65
C ASP A 5 -3.67 -0.97 -20.42
N TRP A 6 -3.99 -0.66 -19.16
CA TRP A 6 -5.20 0.07 -18.83
C TRP A 6 -5.06 1.58 -19.06
N SER A 7 -5.99 2.12 -19.86
CA SER A 7 -6.34 3.54 -19.80
C SER A 7 -7.85 3.71 -19.98
N PRO A 8 -8.46 4.79 -19.47
CA PRO A 8 -9.87 5.08 -19.73
C PRO A 8 -10.21 5.10 -21.23
N SER A 9 -9.28 5.55 -22.07
CA SER A 9 -9.45 5.55 -23.53
C SER A 9 -9.44 4.14 -24.12
N HIS A 10 -8.44 3.32 -23.78
CA HIS A 10 -8.35 1.94 -24.27
C HIS A 10 -9.55 1.10 -23.81
N PHE A 11 -10.01 1.30 -22.57
CA PHE A 11 -11.20 0.63 -22.10
C PHE A 11 -12.46 1.01 -22.87
N MET A 12 -12.61 2.29 -23.20
CA MET A 12 -13.72 2.77 -23.99
C MET A 12 -13.71 2.18 -25.41
N GLU A 13 -12.54 2.08 -26.04
CA GLU A 13 -12.37 1.39 -27.32
C GLU A 13 -12.82 -0.07 -27.23
N MET A 14 -12.45 -0.79 -26.18
CA MET A 14 -12.90 -2.17 -25.97
C MET A 14 -14.42 -2.27 -25.83
N ILE A 15 -15.07 -1.37 -25.08
CA ILE A 15 -16.52 -1.36 -24.92
C ILE A 15 -17.22 -1.13 -26.28
N GLU A 16 -16.64 -0.29 -27.13
CA GLU A 16 -17.21 0.08 -28.44
C GLU A 16 -16.99 -1.00 -29.51
N GLN A 17 -15.84 -1.69 -29.49
CA GLN A 17 -15.48 -2.69 -30.49
C GLN A 17 -16.07 -4.08 -30.19
N LEU A 18 -16.15 -4.47 -28.93
CA LEU A 18 -16.64 -5.79 -28.52
C LEU A 18 -18.17 -5.83 -28.44
N ARG A 19 -18.76 -6.99 -28.72
CA ARG A 19 -20.21 -7.21 -28.63
C ARG A 19 -20.53 -8.53 -27.94
N GLY A 20 -21.39 -8.48 -26.93
CA GLY A 20 -21.81 -9.64 -26.15
C GLY A 20 -20.69 -10.27 -25.31
N CYS A 21 -19.59 -9.56 -25.11
CA CYS A 21 -18.43 -10.07 -24.37
C CYS A 21 -18.55 -9.76 -22.87
N HIS A 22 -17.78 -10.50 -22.06
CA HIS A 22 -17.52 -10.14 -20.67
C HIS A 22 -16.16 -9.45 -20.58
N ILE A 23 -16.15 -8.14 -20.40
CA ILE A 23 -14.93 -7.35 -20.25
C ILE A 23 -14.57 -7.27 -18.76
N ARG A 24 -13.43 -7.86 -18.40
CA ARG A 24 -12.88 -7.76 -17.05
C ARG A 24 -11.73 -6.77 -16.99
N VAL A 25 -11.76 -5.94 -15.97
CA VAL A 25 -10.71 -5.00 -15.60
C VAL A 25 -10.04 -5.49 -14.33
N LEU A 26 -8.82 -6.02 -14.47
CA LEU A 26 -7.98 -6.42 -13.37
C LEU A 26 -7.18 -5.19 -12.94
N GLY A 27 -7.81 -4.39 -12.06
CA GLY A 27 -7.29 -3.12 -11.60
C GLY A 27 -7.38 -3.06 -10.09
N ALA A 28 -6.57 -3.87 -9.42
CA ALA A 28 -6.54 -3.93 -7.97
C ALA A 28 -5.78 -2.74 -7.37
N GLU A 29 -5.97 -1.51 -7.86
CA GLU A 29 -5.24 -0.31 -7.43
C GLU A 29 -6.00 0.51 -6.36
N GLU A 30 -5.25 1.39 -5.68
CA GLU A 30 -5.68 2.19 -4.52
C GLU A 30 -6.80 3.22 -4.79
N MET A 31 -7.11 3.51 -6.07
CA MET A 31 -8.01 4.61 -6.46
C MET A 31 -9.13 4.18 -7.42
N GLU A 32 -10.24 4.93 -7.43
CA GLU A 32 -11.32 4.76 -8.41
C GLU A 32 -10.74 4.77 -9.84
N LEU A 33 -11.10 3.76 -10.65
CA LEU A 33 -10.65 3.59 -12.04
C LEU A 33 -9.16 3.93 -12.27
N MET A 34 -8.26 3.36 -11.47
CA MET A 34 -6.82 3.44 -11.71
C MET A 34 -6.26 4.89 -11.72
N GLY A 35 -6.86 5.82 -10.98
CA GLY A 35 -6.19 7.08 -10.59
C GLY A 35 -6.31 8.30 -11.52
N PHE A 36 -7.36 8.40 -12.35
CA PHE A 36 -7.63 9.55 -13.24
C PHE A 36 -8.83 10.41 -12.78
N ASP A 37 -9.06 11.61 -13.35
CA ASP A 37 -10.14 12.55 -12.97
C ASP A 37 -11.55 11.90 -13.00
N GLN A 38 -11.93 11.41 -11.81
CA GLN A 38 -12.78 10.23 -11.64
C GLN A 38 -14.21 10.46 -12.10
N LYS A 39 -14.76 11.66 -11.89
CA LYS A 39 -16.20 11.90 -12.09
C LYS A 39 -16.59 11.92 -13.56
N LYS A 40 -15.74 12.41 -14.46
CA LYS A 40 -16.05 12.50 -15.89
C LYS A 40 -15.93 11.14 -16.56
N ASP A 41 -14.86 10.41 -16.26
CA ASP A 41 -14.61 9.09 -16.83
C ASP A 41 -15.60 8.04 -16.32
N ILE A 42 -15.94 8.02 -15.02
CA ILE A 42 -16.99 7.14 -14.47
C ILE A 42 -18.31 7.36 -15.24
N LYS A 43 -18.74 8.61 -15.41
CA LYS A 43 -19.98 8.94 -16.12
C LYS A 43 -19.93 8.58 -17.60
N ARG A 44 -18.78 8.72 -18.24
CA ARG A 44 -18.56 8.38 -19.65
C ARG A 44 -18.63 6.86 -19.84
N ILE A 45 -17.87 6.10 -19.06
CA ILE A 45 -17.87 4.64 -19.07
C ILE A 45 -19.27 4.09 -18.77
N SER A 46 -19.94 4.62 -17.73
CA SER A 46 -21.31 4.20 -17.38
C SER A 46 -22.28 4.34 -18.55
N ARG A 47 -22.17 5.43 -19.33
CA ARG A 47 -23.01 5.64 -20.51
C ARG A 47 -22.68 4.68 -21.65
N ALA A 48 -21.40 4.35 -21.83
CA ALA A 48 -20.96 3.39 -22.83
C ALA A 48 -21.43 1.97 -22.50
N LEU A 49 -21.22 1.53 -21.25
CA LEU A 49 -21.70 0.22 -20.76
C LEU A 49 -23.21 0.06 -20.92
N LYS A 50 -23.99 1.10 -20.57
CA LYS A 50 -25.46 1.11 -20.74
C LYS A 50 -25.90 0.84 -22.19
N ARG A 51 -25.14 1.32 -23.17
CA ARG A 51 -25.44 1.19 -24.61
C ARG A 51 -24.86 -0.08 -25.21
N SER A 52 -23.90 -0.70 -24.54
CA SER A 52 -23.24 -1.90 -25.00
C SER A 52 -24.05 -3.15 -24.64
N SER A 53 -23.88 -4.23 -25.40
CA SER A 53 -24.33 -5.58 -25.01
C SER A 53 -23.31 -6.31 -24.12
N ASN A 54 -22.24 -5.63 -23.71
CA ASN A 54 -21.15 -6.23 -22.95
C ASN A 54 -21.48 -6.27 -21.45
N ARG A 55 -21.03 -7.32 -20.78
CA ARG A 55 -20.96 -7.38 -19.31
C ARG A 55 -19.60 -6.84 -18.87
N CYS A 56 -19.57 -6.10 -17.78
CA CYS A 56 -18.32 -5.56 -17.25
C CYS A 56 -18.14 -5.92 -15.77
N THR A 57 -16.94 -6.37 -15.42
CA THR A 57 -16.53 -6.60 -14.03
C THR A 57 -15.21 -5.90 -13.72
N PHE A 58 -15.22 -5.09 -12.67
CA PHE A 58 -14.02 -4.52 -12.06
C PHE A 58 -13.58 -5.39 -10.89
N VAL A 59 -12.28 -5.62 -10.79
CA VAL A 59 -11.67 -6.34 -9.67
C VAL A 59 -10.87 -5.34 -8.85
N SER A 60 -11.25 -5.17 -7.58
CA SER A 60 -10.63 -4.23 -6.65
C SER A 60 -9.81 -4.96 -5.60
N GLY A 61 -8.62 -4.44 -5.29
CA GLY A 61 -7.81 -4.88 -4.15
C GLY A 61 -8.32 -4.36 -2.80
N GLY A 62 -9.42 -3.59 -2.80
CA GLY A 62 -10.00 -3.00 -1.60
C GLY A 62 -10.98 -3.94 -0.90
N TRP A 63 -11.58 -3.43 0.17
CA TRP A 63 -12.64 -4.15 0.88
C TRP A 63 -14.03 -3.73 0.39
N PRO A 64 -15.06 -4.60 0.53
CA PRO A 64 -16.43 -4.30 0.09
C PRO A 64 -17.08 -3.06 0.70
N ASP A 65 -16.60 -2.63 1.87
CA ASP A 65 -17.07 -1.43 2.58
C ASP A 65 -16.36 -0.14 2.15
N SER A 66 -15.43 -0.22 1.19
CA SER A 66 -14.77 0.94 0.60
C SER A 66 -15.76 1.85 -0.14
N LYS A 67 -15.68 3.16 0.11
CA LYS A 67 -16.51 4.19 -0.52
C LYS A 67 -15.92 4.62 -1.87
N ILE A 68 -15.73 3.65 -2.75
CA ILE A 68 -15.18 3.85 -4.10
C ILE A 68 -16.35 3.89 -5.09
N ASN A 69 -16.42 4.94 -5.90
CA ASN A 69 -17.40 5.03 -6.98
C ASN A 69 -16.97 4.17 -8.17
N TRP A 70 -17.85 3.31 -8.62
CA TRP A 70 -17.65 2.47 -9.79
C TRP A 70 -18.59 2.88 -10.93
N PRO A 71 -18.22 2.66 -12.20
CA PRO A 71 -19.14 2.85 -13.31
C PRO A 71 -20.46 2.10 -13.10
N ALA A 72 -21.58 2.78 -13.31
CA ALA A 72 -22.87 2.11 -13.35
C ALA A 72 -22.90 1.07 -14.49
N TYR A 73 -23.79 0.08 -14.38
CA TYR A 73 -23.88 -1.05 -15.31
C TYR A 73 -22.62 -1.94 -15.34
N SER A 74 -21.84 -1.93 -14.26
CA SER A 74 -20.72 -2.85 -14.01
C SER A 74 -20.91 -3.60 -12.70
N LYS A 75 -20.27 -4.76 -12.58
CA LYS A 75 -20.11 -5.51 -11.33
C LYS A 75 -18.74 -5.18 -10.71
N VAL A 76 -18.65 -5.20 -9.39
CA VAL A 76 -17.38 -5.09 -8.67
C VAL A 76 -17.16 -6.37 -7.89
N GLU A 77 -15.96 -6.91 -7.99
CA GLU A 77 -15.48 -8.05 -7.21
C GLU A 77 -14.28 -7.59 -6.40
N TYR A 78 -14.22 -8.01 -5.15
CA TYR A 78 -13.18 -7.60 -4.22
C TYR A 78 -12.23 -8.76 -3.98
N TRP A 79 -10.94 -8.50 -4.14
CA TRP A 79 -9.85 -9.42 -3.84
C TRP A 79 -8.85 -8.73 -2.89
N PRO A 80 -9.18 -8.62 -1.60
CA PRO A 80 -8.45 -7.76 -0.67
C PRO A 80 -7.00 -8.18 -0.38
N THR A 81 -6.65 -9.43 -0.69
CA THR A 81 -5.30 -9.98 -0.51
C THR A 81 -4.47 -9.98 -1.80
N PHE A 82 -4.99 -9.42 -2.90
CA PHE A 82 -4.29 -9.40 -4.20
C PHE A 82 -2.84 -8.92 -4.08
N TRP A 83 -2.62 -7.77 -3.41
CA TRP A 83 -1.29 -7.19 -3.25
C TRP A 83 -0.36 -8.01 -2.38
N MET A 84 -0.88 -8.84 -1.49
CA MET A 84 -0.04 -9.76 -0.72
C MET A 84 0.57 -10.80 -1.64
N SER A 85 -0.24 -11.44 -2.48
CA SER A 85 0.22 -12.43 -3.45
C SER A 85 1.13 -11.81 -4.51
N HIS A 86 0.71 -10.67 -5.08
CA HIS A 86 1.51 -9.95 -6.07
C HIS A 86 2.87 -9.52 -5.51
N THR A 87 2.91 -9.00 -4.28
CA THR A 87 4.17 -8.60 -3.63
C THR A 87 5.10 -9.78 -3.39
N VAL A 88 4.58 -10.93 -2.94
CA VAL A 88 5.41 -12.14 -2.76
C VAL A 88 6.06 -12.53 -4.08
N LYS A 89 5.29 -12.58 -5.18
CA LYS A 89 5.81 -12.85 -6.51
C LYS A 89 6.89 -11.82 -6.90
N SER A 90 6.55 -10.53 -6.88
CA SER A 90 7.45 -9.46 -7.33
C SER A 90 8.73 -9.38 -6.50
N CYS A 91 8.66 -9.55 -5.19
CA CYS A 91 9.86 -9.59 -4.33
C CYS A 91 10.72 -10.83 -4.57
N THR A 92 10.10 -11.98 -4.85
CA THR A 92 10.83 -13.22 -5.19
C THR A 92 11.54 -13.07 -6.52
N ASP A 93 10.86 -12.54 -7.54
CA ASP A 93 11.43 -12.29 -8.87
C ASP A 93 12.56 -11.25 -8.83
N ALA A 94 12.40 -10.20 -8.02
CA ALA A 94 13.43 -9.18 -7.80
C ALA A 94 14.69 -9.76 -7.13
N ASN A 95 14.53 -10.84 -6.35
CA ASN A 95 15.59 -11.51 -5.59
C ASN A 95 16.44 -10.53 -4.77
N PHE A 96 15.82 -9.47 -4.25
CA PHE A 96 16.49 -8.47 -3.43
C PHE A 96 16.64 -8.98 -2.00
N THR A 97 17.80 -8.71 -1.38
CA THR A 97 18.08 -9.13 0.00
C THR A 97 18.12 -7.93 0.94
N VAL A 98 17.32 -8.00 2.01
CA VAL A 98 17.31 -7.01 3.10
C VAL A 98 18.07 -7.59 4.28
N SER A 99 19.02 -6.83 4.82
CA SER A 99 19.80 -7.21 6.00
C SER A 99 19.32 -6.46 7.23
N ASN A 100 18.64 -7.15 8.16
CA ASN A 100 18.14 -6.57 9.40
C ASN A 100 19.07 -6.86 10.60
N ASN A 101 20.37 -6.64 10.44
CA ASN A 101 21.40 -6.93 11.45
C ASN A 101 22.10 -5.70 12.03
N ASN A 102 21.90 -4.52 11.44
CA ASN A 102 22.42 -3.25 11.91
C ASN A 102 21.41 -2.13 11.58
N PHE A 103 21.12 -1.27 12.56
CA PHE A 103 20.15 -0.18 12.40
C PHE A 103 20.80 1.16 12.75
N GLU A 104 20.85 2.05 11.76
CA GLU A 104 21.36 3.42 11.87
C GLU A 104 20.21 4.42 12.05
N TYR A 105 19.04 4.11 11.48
CA TYR A 105 17.87 4.97 11.51
C TYR A 105 16.76 4.34 12.37
N LEU A 106 16.01 5.20 13.06
CA LEU A 106 14.81 4.81 13.81
C LEU A 106 13.73 4.25 12.87
N PHE A 107 13.49 4.95 11.75
CA PHE A 107 12.47 4.55 10.79
C PHE A 107 12.88 4.87 9.35
N ILE A 108 12.21 4.22 8.40
CA ILE A 108 12.17 4.63 6.99
C ILE A 108 10.74 4.94 6.55
N ALA A 109 10.56 5.98 5.72
CA ALA A 109 9.29 6.31 5.09
C ALA A 109 9.48 6.60 3.58
N LEU A 110 8.98 5.73 2.72
CA LEU A 110 9.14 5.87 1.27
C LEU A 110 7.92 6.58 0.65
N ASN A 111 8.06 7.88 0.32
CA ASN A 111 6.96 8.68 -0.22
C ASN A 111 7.23 9.12 -1.66
N HIS A 112 6.38 8.67 -2.58
CA HIS A 112 6.45 9.11 -3.98
C HIS A 112 5.64 10.39 -4.23
N ARG A 113 4.32 10.36 -3.99
CA ARG A 113 3.42 11.52 -4.16
C ARG A 113 3.13 12.20 -2.82
N PRO A 114 3.11 13.54 -2.76
CA PRO A 114 2.98 14.28 -1.52
C PRO A 114 1.52 14.57 -1.17
N TRP A 115 0.70 13.52 -1.03
CA TRP A 115 -0.69 13.66 -0.63
C TRP A 115 -0.83 14.41 0.70
N GLU A 116 -1.95 15.12 0.90
CA GLU A 116 -2.16 15.96 2.09
C GLU A 116 -1.88 15.21 3.42
N HIS A 117 -2.28 13.94 3.53
CA HIS A 117 -1.99 13.13 4.71
C HIS A 117 -0.49 12.84 4.87
N ARG A 118 0.25 12.58 3.79
CA ARG A 118 1.71 12.39 3.83
C ARG A 118 2.43 13.69 4.21
N CYS A 119 2.00 14.82 3.66
CA CYS A 119 2.52 16.15 4.06
C CYS A 119 2.34 16.38 5.56
N ARG A 120 1.14 16.07 6.08
CA ARG A 120 0.84 16.15 7.51
C ARG A 120 1.70 15.20 8.36
N MET A 121 1.98 14.00 7.86
CA MET A 121 2.87 13.06 8.52
C MET A 121 4.28 13.64 8.64
N MET A 122 4.85 14.17 7.55
CA MET A 122 6.17 14.79 7.56
C MET A 122 6.24 16.01 8.49
N ASP A 123 5.20 16.85 8.50
CA ASP A 123 5.13 18.00 9.40
C ASP A 123 5.06 17.58 10.88
N ASN A 124 4.33 16.50 11.19
CA ASN A 124 4.29 15.93 12.54
C ASN A 124 5.63 15.30 12.96
N LEU A 125 6.31 14.56 12.06
CA LEU A 125 7.63 13.99 12.32
C LEU A 125 8.65 15.09 12.63
N ALA A 126 8.61 16.20 11.89
CA ALA A 126 9.46 17.36 12.12
C ALA A 126 9.11 18.08 13.43
N LYS A 127 7.82 18.28 13.71
CA LYS A 127 7.32 18.87 14.95
C LYS A 127 7.79 18.11 16.18
N ASP A 128 7.75 16.79 16.14
CA ASP A 128 8.17 15.92 17.23
C ASP A 128 9.68 15.63 17.19
N GLY A 129 10.45 16.31 16.33
CA GLY A 129 11.91 16.25 16.32
C GLY A 129 12.52 14.88 15.99
N ILE A 130 11.74 13.95 15.44
CA ILE A 130 12.23 12.61 15.05
C ILE A 130 12.49 12.48 13.56
N LEU A 131 12.12 13.48 12.73
CA LEU A 131 12.34 13.42 11.29
C LEU A 131 13.82 13.21 10.90
N SER A 132 14.75 13.85 11.62
CA SER A 132 16.19 13.68 11.40
C SER A 132 16.76 12.35 11.89
N MET A 133 15.97 11.55 12.62
CA MET A 133 16.34 10.22 13.11
C MET A 133 15.91 9.12 12.13
N GLY A 134 15.15 9.45 11.09
CA GLY A 134 14.68 8.52 10.08
C GLY A 134 15.29 8.78 8.71
N ALA A 135 15.22 7.75 7.85
CA ALA A 135 15.41 7.89 6.42
C ALA A 135 14.05 8.14 5.76
N TYR A 136 13.99 8.96 4.71
CA TYR A 136 12.74 9.14 3.98
C TYR A 136 12.99 9.52 2.52
N THR A 137 12.03 9.19 1.66
CA THR A 137 11.98 9.71 0.29
C THR A 137 10.86 10.71 0.13
N TRP A 138 11.09 11.69 -0.76
CA TRP A 138 10.18 12.76 -1.09
C TRP A 138 10.45 13.24 -2.52
N ASN A 139 9.78 12.60 -3.48
CA ASN A 139 10.17 12.71 -4.90
C ASN A 139 9.51 13.87 -5.63
N LYS A 140 8.43 14.42 -5.06
CA LYS A 140 7.68 15.54 -5.64
C LYS A 140 7.36 16.56 -4.55
N LEU A 141 7.45 17.84 -4.92
CA LEU A 141 7.02 18.93 -4.07
C LEU A 141 5.50 19.09 -4.16
N GLU A 142 4.89 19.51 -3.06
CA GLU A 142 3.46 19.80 -2.99
C GLU A 142 3.29 21.31 -3.00
N PRO A 143 2.76 21.91 -4.06
CA PRO A 143 2.63 23.36 -4.14
C PRO A 143 1.69 23.95 -3.09
N ASP A 144 0.69 23.20 -2.60
CA ASP A 144 -0.45 23.80 -1.88
C ASP A 144 -0.53 23.44 -0.38
N TYR A 145 0.44 22.71 0.18
CA TYR A 145 0.44 22.37 1.61
C TYR A 145 1.25 23.38 2.45
N ASN A 146 0.61 23.99 3.45
CA ASN A 146 1.26 24.91 4.38
C ASN A 146 1.97 24.17 5.54
N PHE A 147 3.23 23.80 5.33
CA PHE A 147 4.07 23.21 6.37
C PHE A 147 4.41 24.21 7.48
N LYS A 148 4.32 23.78 8.74
CA LYS A 148 4.60 24.63 9.91
C LYS A 148 5.93 24.31 10.58
N HIS A 149 6.38 23.07 10.46
CA HIS A 149 7.52 22.52 11.19
C HIS A 149 8.56 21.92 10.25
N TRP A 150 8.16 21.47 9.07
CA TRP A 150 9.08 20.94 8.07
C TRP A 150 9.29 21.90 6.90
N LYS A 151 10.54 22.15 6.52
CA LYS A 151 10.85 22.80 5.25
C LYS A 151 10.88 21.75 4.16
N GLN A 152 9.83 21.70 3.33
CA GLN A 152 9.73 20.72 2.26
C GLN A 152 10.95 20.79 1.34
N GLN A 153 11.52 19.63 1.04
CA GLN A 153 12.67 19.47 0.17
C GLN A 153 12.61 18.11 -0.51
N VAL A 154 13.15 18.04 -1.73
CA VAL A 154 13.30 16.77 -2.44
C VAL A 154 14.32 15.91 -1.69
N SER A 155 14.00 14.63 -1.50
CA SER A 155 14.91 13.65 -0.92
C SER A 155 14.76 12.36 -1.69
N ILE A 156 15.83 11.93 -2.36
CA ILE A 156 15.83 10.75 -3.23
C ILE A 156 16.81 9.76 -2.61
N LEU A 157 16.30 8.65 -2.10
CA LEU A 157 17.11 7.52 -1.63
C LEU A 157 17.06 6.35 -2.63
N ASP A 158 15.98 6.31 -3.41
CA ASP A 158 15.69 5.30 -4.42
C ASP A 158 16.02 5.83 -5.82
N ASN A 159 16.69 5.00 -6.61
CA ASN A 159 17.14 5.39 -7.96
C ASN A 159 15.99 5.21 -8.97
N PHE A 160 14.85 5.89 -8.75
CA PHE A 160 13.65 5.87 -9.61
C PHE A 160 13.86 6.58 -10.96
N LYS A 161 14.91 6.24 -11.70
CA LYS A 161 15.13 6.76 -13.05
C LYS A 161 14.15 6.15 -14.06
N ASP A 162 13.67 4.93 -13.81
CA ASP A 162 12.72 4.25 -14.67
C ASP A 162 11.42 3.92 -13.93
N LYS A 163 10.30 4.29 -14.55
CA LYS A 163 8.95 4.01 -14.04
C LYS A 163 8.80 2.49 -13.89
N LEU A 164 8.20 2.06 -12.77
CA LEU A 164 7.69 0.71 -12.46
C LEU A 164 8.58 -0.20 -11.61
N ASP A 165 9.83 0.16 -11.31
CA ASP A 165 10.70 -0.72 -10.53
C ASP A 165 10.59 -0.53 -9.00
N HIS A 166 9.39 -0.73 -8.45
CA HIS A 166 9.16 -0.64 -7.01
C HIS A 166 9.74 -1.83 -6.23
N PHE A 167 10.20 -2.89 -6.90
CA PHE A 167 10.60 -4.15 -6.26
C PHE A 167 12.08 -4.47 -6.42
N ASN A 168 12.75 -4.05 -7.50
CA ASN A 168 14.17 -4.35 -7.73
C ASN A 168 15.11 -3.24 -7.22
N ASN A 169 14.61 -2.07 -6.79
CA ASN A 169 15.45 -0.95 -6.34
C ASN A 169 15.06 -0.45 -4.94
N MET A 170 15.29 -1.28 -3.91
CA MET A 170 15.15 -0.84 -2.53
C MET A 170 16.38 -0.05 -2.07
N PRO A 171 16.21 1.12 -1.43
CA PRO A 171 17.33 1.92 -0.93
C PRO A 171 18.08 1.17 0.18
N LYS A 172 19.40 1.36 0.26
CA LYS A 172 20.23 0.74 1.32
C LYS A 172 19.74 1.09 2.73
N GLU A 173 19.18 2.29 2.88
CA GLU A 173 18.61 2.83 4.11
C GLU A 173 17.46 1.95 4.62
N TYR A 174 16.80 1.19 3.75
CA TYR A 174 15.77 0.24 4.15
C TYR A 174 16.35 -0.83 5.08
N SER A 175 17.49 -1.44 4.74
CA SER A 175 18.19 -2.40 5.61
C SER A 175 18.68 -1.75 6.91
N LEU A 176 19.10 -0.48 6.84
CA LEU A 176 19.63 0.28 7.97
C LEU A 176 18.55 0.89 8.88
N SER A 177 17.27 0.73 8.57
CA SER A 177 16.17 1.32 9.35
C SER A 177 15.45 0.27 10.19
N PHE A 178 15.22 0.59 11.46
CA PHE A 178 14.59 -0.32 12.40
C PHE A 178 13.08 -0.53 12.11
N ILE A 179 12.33 0.56 11.94
CA ILE A 179 10.88 0.53 11.66
C ILE A 179 10.60 1.00 10.23
N GLU A 180 9.60 0.44 9.57
CA GLU A 180 9.00 1.08 8.40
C GLU A 180 7.71 1.83 8.78
N LEU A 181 7.68 3.13 8.48
CA LEU A 181 6.46 3.92 8.48
C LEU A 181 5.82 3.82 7.10
N VAL A 182 4.82 2.96 7.00
CA VAL A 182 4.09 2.70 5.75
C VAL A 182 3.04 3.78 5.55
N ASN A 183 3.24 4.68 4.60
CA ASN A 183 2.23 5.66 4.20
C ASN A 183 1.43 5.17 3.00
N GLU A 184 0.28 4.54 3.24
CA GLU A 184 -0.65 4.14 2.17
C GLU A 184 -1.15 5.37 1.39
N SER A 185 -1.61 5.17 0.15
CA SER A 185 -2.04 6.31 -0.68
C SER A 185 -3.43 6.84 -0.32
N SER A 186 -4.18 6.13 0.53
CA SER A 186 -5.46 6.60 1.08
C SER A 186 -5.52 6.41 2.61
N VAL A 187 -6.25 7.32 3.24
CA VAL A 187 -6.54 7.31 4.68
C VAL A 187 -8.03 7.12 4.98
N ASP A 188 -8.83 6.95 3.93
CA ASP A 188 -10.29 6.90 3.99
C ASP A 188 -10.84 5.48 3.77
N ASN A 189 -10.21 4.70 2.90
CA ASN A 189 -10.62 3.34 2.56
C ASN A 189 -9.55 2.34 2.99
N ILE A 190 -9.96 1.25 3.64
CA ILE A 190 -9.04 0.16 3.96
C ILE A 190 -8.59 -0.47 2.64
N PHE A 191 -7.29 -0.43 2.42
CA PHE A 191 -6.65 -0.91 1.22
C PHE A 191 -5.20 -1.27 1.58
N ILE A 192 -4.87 -2.56 1.48
CA ILE A 192 -3.54 -3.07 1.80
C ILE A 192 -2.80 -3.23 0.48
N THR A 193 -1.62 -2.61 0.38
CA THR A 193 -0.84 -2.61 -0.86
C THR A 193 0.49 -3.31 -0.75
N GLU A 194 1.29 -3.22 -1.81
CA GLU A 194 2.69 -3.62 -1.78
C GLU A 194 3.47 -2.91 -0.67
N LYS A 195 3.08 -1.69 -0.30
CA LYS A 195 3.77 -0.91 0.75
C LYS A 195 3.63 -1.57 2.10
N THR A 196 2.47 -2.16 2.40
CA THR A 196 2.25 -2.94 3.62
C THR A 196 2.78 -4.37 3.51
N ALA A 197 2.68 -5.00 2.33
CA ALA A 197 3.14 -6.38 2.15
C ALA A 197 4.68 -6.51 2.13
N LYS A 198 5.42 -5.49 1.68
CA LYS A 198 6.89 -5.48 1.67
C LYS A 198 7.55 -5.69 3.04
N PRO A 199 7.22 -4.94 4.11
CA PRO A 199 7.82 -5.19 5.42
C PRO A 199 7.44 -6.56 5.99
N LEU A 200 6.27 -7.12 5.64
CA LEU A 200 5.93 -8.51 5.98
C LEU A 200 6.86 -9.49 5.26
N PHE A 201 7.12 -9.29 3.97
CA PHE A 201 8.05 -10.11 3.19
C PHE A 201 9.49 -10.00 3.71
N TYR A 202 9.98 -8.77 3.94
CA TYR A 202 11.35 -8.51 4.38
C TYR A 202 11.57 -8.57 5.89
N LYS A 203 10.60 -9.09 6.65
CA LYS A 203 10.71 -9.31 8.11
C LYS A 203 11.13 -8.03 8.85
N LYS A 204 10.49 -6.90 8.53
CA LYS A 204 10.74 -5.59 9.13
C LYS A 204 9.57 -5.17 10.02
N PRO A 205 9.81 -4.72 11.28
CA PRO A 205 8.77 -4.08 12.08
C PRO A 205 8.18 -2.86 11.37
N PHE A 206 6.87 -2.69 11.38
CA PHE A 206 6.21 -1.60 10.66
C PHE A 206 4.97 -1.07 11.37
N ILE A 207 4.61 0.16 11.01
CA ILE A 207 3.39 0.86 11.45
C ILE A 207 2.76 1.57 10.26
N ILE A 208 1.44 1.45 10.11
CA ILE A 208 0.73 1.96 8.92
C ILE A 208 0.05 3.29 9.23
N HIS A 209 0.30 4.26 8.37
CA HIS A 209 -0.54 5.43 8.21
C HIS A 209 -1.43 5.26 6.98
N GLY A 210 -2.62 4.72 7.23
CA GLY A 210 -3.64 4.42 6.23
C GLY A 210 -5.03 4.59 6.83
N ALA A 211 -6.03 3.89 6.32
CA ALA A 211 -7.40 3.99 6.82
C ALA A 211 -7.60 3.46 8.25
N LYS A 212 -8.72 3.86 8.86
CA LYS A 212 -9.05 3.50 10.24
C LYS A 212 -9.33 1.99 10.27
N GLY A 213 -8.77 1.28 11.25
CA GLY A 213 -8.99 -0.15 11.40
C GLY A 213 -8.11 -1.02 10.49
N ILE A 214 -7.14 -0.45 9.77
CA ILE A 214 -6.28 -1.21 8.84
C ILE A 214 -5.43 -2.26 9.59
N HIS A 215 -4.96 -1.95 10.80
CA HIS A 215 -4.20 -2.91 11.61
C HIS A 215 -5.11 -4.02 12.15
N ARG A 216 -6.36 -3.69 12.50
CA ARG A 216 -7.37 -4.70 12.86
C ARG A 216 -7.66 -5.65 11.72
N VAL A 217 -7.61 -5.18 10.46
CA VAL A 217 -7.75 -6.05 9.29
C VAL A 217 -6.55 -6.98 9.15
N LEU A 218 -5.31 -6.53 9.38
CA LEU A 218 -4.15 -7.42 9.45
C LEU A 218 -4.32 -8.53 10.51
N GLN A 219 -4.83 -8.19 11.70
CA GLN A 219 -5.12 -9.20 12.72
C GLN A 219 -6.18 -10.22 12.27
N ARG A 220 -7.24 -9.77 11.58
CA ARG A 220 -8.27 -10.67 11.02
C ARG A 220 -7.71 -11.60 9.95
N LEU A 221 -6.71 -11.15 9.19
CA LEU A 221 -5.97 -11.96 8.24
C LEU A 221 -4.97 -12.91 8.93
N GLY A 222 -4.84 -12.85 10.26
CA GLY A 222 -4.02 -13.75 11.06
C GLY A 222 -2.63 -13.22 11.37
N PHE A 223 -2.28 -11.99 11.01
CA PHE A 223 -0.98 -11.40 11.34
C PHE A 223 -0.89 -10.98 12.82
N LYS A 224 0.33 -11.01 13.37
CA LYS A 224 0.66 -10.51 14.71
C LYS A 224 1.14 -9.06 14.61
N LEU A 225 0.57 -8.19 15.43
CA LEU A 225 1.02 -6.80 15.54
C LEU A 225 2.21 -6.68 16.50
N TYR A 226 2.90 -5.53 16.49
CA TYR A 226 4.10 -5.28 17.29
C TYR A 226 3.77 -4.50 18.57
N ASP A 227 2.94 -5.07 19.45
CA ASP A 227 2.49 -4.45 20.71
C ASP A 227 3.65 -4.09 21.67
N GLU A 228 4.81 -4.72 21.49
CA GLU A 228 6.05 -4.40 22.20
C GLU A 228 6.61 -3.03 21.79
N LEU A 229 6.26 -2.54 20.59
CA LEU A 229 6.70 -1.25 20.05
C LEU A 229 5.59 -0.19 20.07
N PHE A 230 4.34 -0.59 19.86
CA PHE A 230 3.25 0.35 19.55
C PHE A 230 1.99 0.04 20.33
N ASP A 231 1.35 1.09 20.85
CA ASP A 231 -0.04 1.07 21.26
C ASP A 231 -0.94 1.38 20.05
N TYR A 232 -1.62 0.36 19.52
CA TYR A 232 -2.49 0.48 18.35
C TYR A 232 -3.86 1.15 18.61
N THR A 233 -4.11 1.74 19.79
CA THR A 233 -5.34 2.50 20.04
C THR A 233 -5.57 3.64 19.05
N PHE A 234 -4.51 4.16 18.42
CA PHE A 234 -4.63 5.15 17.34
C PHE A 234 -5.39 4.63 16.11
N ASP A 235 -5.43 3.31 15.89
CA ASP A 235 -6.09 2.69 14.73
C ASP A 235 -7.62 2.86 14.77
N ASN A 236 -8.17 3.24 15.94
CA ASN A 236 -9.59 3.55 16.12
C ASN A 236 -9.92 5.04 15.90
N GLU A 237 -8.92 5.90 15.73
CA GLU A 237 -9.12 7.33 15.52
C GLU A 237 -9.80 7.60 14.18
N TRP A 238 -10.93 8.32 14.23
CA TRP A 238 -11.67 8.71 13.04
C TRP A 238 -10.95 9.80 12.24
N TYR A 239 -10.44 10.81 12.95
CA TYR A 239 -9.81 11.96 12.31
C TYR A 239 -8.35 11.65 11.98
N ASN A 240 -8.03 11.65 10.69
CA ASN A 240 -6.67 11.39 10.21
C ASN A 240 -5.62 12.31 10.87
N LYS A 241 -5.97 13.56 11.15
CA LYS A 241 -5.10 14.50 11.89
C LYS A 241 -4.64 13.93 13.23
N THR A 242 -5.57 13.41 14.01
CA THR A 242 -5.31 12.85 15.34
C THR A 242 -4.52 11.56 15.19
N ARG A 243 -4.96 10.68 14.29
CA ARG A 243 -4.28 9.40 14.00
C ARG A 243 -2.81 9.59 13.63
N ALA A 244 -2.51 10.47 12.67
CA ALA A 244 -1.15 10.75 12.25
C ALA A 244 -0.27 11.25 13.41
N SER A 245 -0.81 12.13 14.27
CA SER A 245 -0.05 12.62 15.43
C SER A 245 0.21 11.53 16.48
N LYS A 246 -0.71 10.57 16.64
CA LYS A 246 -0.53 9.44 17.57
C LYS A 246 0.47 8.43 17.01
N ILE A 247 0.44 8.13 15.71
CA ILE A 247 1.44 7.28 15.05
C ILE A 247 2.86 7.82 15.29
N VAL A 248 3.07 9.12 15.09
CA VAL A 248 4.39 9.75 15.35
C VAL A 248 4.83 9.58 16.80
N LYS A 249 3.90 9.68 17.76
CA LYS A 249 4.20 9.43 19.17
C LYS A 249 4.60 7.98 19.42
N GLU A 250 3.93 7.01 18.81
CA GLU A 250 4.29 5.59 18.93
C GLU A 250 5.69 5.33 18.36
N ILE A 251 6.04 5.91 17.20
CA ILE A 251 7.40 5.81 16.66
C ILE A 251 8.42 6.46 17.60
N ARG A 252 8.11 7.67 18.12
CA ARG A 252 9.01 8.41 19.02
C ARG A 252 9.34 7.66 20.31
N LYS A 253 8.41 6.87 20.87
CA LYS A 253 8.67 6.05 22.07
C LYS A 253 9.82 5.06 21.87
N ASN A 254 10.11 4.70 20.63
CA ASN A 254 11.12 3.72 20.28
C ASN A 254 12.49 4.34 20.02
N VAL A 255 12.70 5.67 20.14
CA VAL A 255 14.02 6.31 19.96
C VAL A 255 15.06 5.67 20.88
N ALA A 256 16.10 5.10 20.29
CA ALA A 256 17.15 4.39 21.03
C ALA A 256 18.49 4.39 20.27
N THR A 257 19.47 3.65 20.78
CA THR A 257 20.77 3.43 20.13
C THR A 257 20.69 2.26 19.13
N SER A 258 21.62 2.19 18.17
CA SER A 258 21.72 1.08 17.21
C SER A 258 21.76 -0.30 17.88
N LYS A 259 22.52 -0.44 18.97
CA LYS A 259 22.56 -1.67 19.77
C LYS A 259 21.17 -2.02 20.32
N LYS A 260 20.44 -1.02 20.82
CA LYS A 260 19.13 -1.24 21.40
C LYS A 260 18.08 -1.61 20.35
N TYR A 261 18.13 -1.00 19.16
CA TYR A 261 17.30 -1.40 18.03
C TYR A 261 17.50 -2.88 17.67
N LEU A 262 18.76 -3.35 17.65
CA LEU A 262 19.05 -4.76 17.38
C LEU A 262 18.50 -5.70 18.47
N GLU A 263 18.58 -5.31 19.74
CA GLU A 263 17.96 -6.07 20.84
C GLU A 263 16.43 -6.16 20.70
N MET A 264 15.78 -5.02 20.38
CA MET A 264 14.34 -4.96 20.17
C MET A 264 13.92 -5.78 18.94
N TYR A 265 14.68 -5.72 17.85
CA TYR A 265 14.44 -6.54 16.66
C TYR A 265 14.50 -8.03 17.00
N LYS A 266 15.53 -8.47 17.73
CA LYS A 266 15.66 -9.87 18.17
C LYS A 266 14.50 -10.32 19.05
N SER A 267 13.98 -9.45 19.92
CA SER A 267 12.78 -9.79 20.71
C SER A 267 11.51 -10.00 19.87
N LEU A 268 11.48 -9.46 18.64
CA LEU A 268 10.35 -9.56 17.72
C LEU A 268 10.50 -10.68 16.68
N GLU A 269 11.64 -11.37 16.62
CA GLU A 269 11.97 -12.34 15.56
C GLU A 269 10.88 -13.40 15.37
N TYR A 270 10.28 -13.88 16.48
CA TYR A 270 9.17 -14.84 16.42
C TYR A 270 7.90 -14.29 15.73
N LYS A 271 7.60 -13.00 15.89
CA LYS A 271 6.48 -12.32 15.20
C LYS A 271 6.82 -12.05 13.74
N LEU A 272 8.06 -11.63 13.48
CA LEU A 272 8.54 -11.34 12.13
C LEU A 272 8.54 -12.59 11.26
N GLU A 273 9.02 -13.72 11.79
CA GLU A 273 8.97 -15.01 11.09
C GLU A 273 7.53 -15.48 10.89
N PHE A 274 6.71 -15.44 11.94
CA PHE A 274 5.31 -15.83 11.85
C PHE A 274 4.55 -15.01 10.81
N ASN A 275 4.75 -13.69 10.79
CA ASN A 275 4.12 -12.80 9.82
C ASN A 275 4.61 -13.05 8.39
N HIS A 276 5.90 -13.30 8.20
CA HIS A 276 6.44 -13.67 6.91
C HIS A 276 5.82 -14.97 6.38
N GLN A 277 5.77 -16.02 7.21
CA GLN A 277 5.15 -17.28 6.81
C GLN A 277 3.66 -17.11 6.53
N ARG A 278 2.95 -16.32 7.35
CA ARG A 278 1.54 -16.03 7.11
C ARG A 278 1.30 -15.32 5.78
N LEU A 279 2.19 -14.41 5.38
CA LEU A 279 2.13 -13.78 4.06
C LEU A 279 2.29 -14.82 2.94
N LEU A 280 3.25 -15.75 3.06
CA LEU A 280 3.48 -16.81 2.09
C LEU A 280 2.32 -17.81 1.99
N GLU A 281 1.65 -18.10 3.11
CA GLU A 281 0.43 -18.91 3.12
C GLU A 281 -0.70 -18.20 2.35
N ILE A 282 -0.99 -16.94 2.68
CA ILE A 282 -2.02 -16.16 2.00
C ILE A 282 -1.72 -16.06 0.50
N SER A 283 -0.46 -15.90 0.11
CA SER A 283 -0.11 -15.77 -1.30
C SER A 283 -0.41 -17.02 -2.13
N LYS A 284 -0.43 -18.20 -1.50
CA LYS A 284 -0.63 -19.51 -2.14
C LYS A 284 -2.04 -20.07 -1.95
N ASP A 285 -2.83 -19.47 -1.07
CA ASP A 285 -4.16 -19.95 -0.73
C ASP A 285 -5.22 -19.40 -1.70
N GLU A 286 -5.65 -20.26 -2.62
CA GLU A 286 -6.68 -19.97 -3.62
C GLU A 286 -8.05 -19.61 -3.00
N ASN A 287 -8.28 -19.88 -1.71
CA ASN A 287 -9.51 -19.48 -1.03
C ASN A 287 -9.64 -17.96 -0.86
N TYR A 288 -8.52 -17.21 -0.94
CA TYR A 288 -8.58 -15.76 -0.96
C TYR A 288 -8.87 -15.16 -2.34
N ILE A 289 -8.88 -15.98 -3.39
CA ILE A 289 -9.16 -15.57 -4.76
C ILE A 289 -10.65 -15.75 -5.00
N PRO A 290 -11.40 -14.71 -5.43
CA PRO A 290 -12.83 -14.85 -5.66
C PRO A 290 -13.11 -15.92 -6.73
N ASP A 291 -14.12 -16.76 -6.52
CA ASP A 291 -14.41 -17.91 -7.41
C ASP A 291 -14.58 -17.52 -8.87
N THR A 292 -15.23 -16.38 -9.11
CA THR A 292 -15.40 -15.79 -10.43
C THR A 292 -14.07 -15.44 -11.10
N ILE A 293 -13.05 -15.04 -10.34
CA ILE A 293 -11.68 -14.82 -10.84
C ILE A 293 -11.03 -16.15 -11.21
N LYS A 294 -11.14 -17.16 -10.35
CA LYS A 294 -10.59 -18.51 -10.60
C LYS A 294 -11.16 -19.16 -11.84
N GLU A 295 -12.48 -19.16 -12.00
CA GLU A 295 -13.19 -19.80 -13.12
C GLU A 295 -12.74 -19.29 -14.50
N LEU A 296 -12.29 -18.04 -14.56
CA LEU A 296 -11.98 -17.37 -15.81
C LEU A 296 -10.46 -17.26 -16.06
N GLY A 297 -9.62 -17.65 -15.09
CA GLY A 297 -8.17 -17.68 -15.18
C GLY A 297 -7.50 -16.33 -15.44
N GLY A 298 -6.21 -16.37 -15.77
CA GLY A 298 -5.35 -15.25 -16.10
C GLY A 298 -4.63 -14.64 -14.90
N TYR A 299 -5.23 -14.69 -13.70
CA TYR A 299 -4.70 -14.14 -12.45
C TYR A 299 -3.36 -14.77 -12.04
N GLU A 300 -3.08 -15.99 -12.49
CA GLU A 300 -1.83 -16.71 -12.28
C GLU A 300 -0.63 -15.86 -12.75
N ASN A 301 -0.74 -15.14 -13.87
CA ASN A 301 0.36 -14.33 -14.39
C ASN A 301 0.83 -13.20 -13.45
N VAL A 302 0.00 -12.79 -12.48
CA VAL A 302 0.30 -11.69 -11.56
C VAL A 302 0.55 -12.13 -10.13
N ILE A 303 0.24 -13.37 -9.76
CA ILE A 303 0.47 -13.89 -8.40
C ILE A 303 1.34 -15.15 -8.31
N SER A 304 1.54 -15.86 -9.42
CA SER A 304 2.40 -17.05 -9.52
C SER A 304 3.57 -16.83 -10.45
#